data_AF-A0A2H3K1H9-F1
#
_entry.id   AF-A0A2H3K1H9-F1
#
_cell.length_a   1.000
_cell.length_b   1.000
_cell.length_c   1.000
_cell.angle_alpha   90.00
_cell.angle_beta   90.00
_cell.angle_gamma   90.00
#
_symmetry.space_group_name_H-M   'P 1'
#
loop_
_entity.id
_entity.type
_entity.pdbx_description
1 polymer ?
#
loop_
_entity_poly.entity_id
_entity_poly.type
_entity_poly.pdbx_seq_one_letter_code
_entity_poly.pdbx_strand_id
1 'polypeptide(L)'
;MTKAKGTCVKPYPPRPPDPGQEHNSNLDIRAMLSLAEFFVWIVGVGVVVCYNLPVGGATSLPDPDAWASSNLDLEAAPGALRPAADEKRSAFRAYRLTASTFLVVEVHDAYGERPFMYVKHVPDAGTLLLLDTGCGGAQAAADGTAPGLRAFLETVGVEDNGGRPLNEGGRLRYVVALSHCHYDHILGVEQFARDSPVIQSAYAPSFVAREYLPAHSLCERLGIRTPTYMPTLLKHRQPVLSASGQPLGVILLQTPGHTPDELALWDEEEQMLYVGDTLYEWEPIIFPEAGNIRTWLNTIDKLTALVKAARRPELVLINCGHRTAMRPALEVLQTTKQFMMDVLLGKEHPQNRTKRDGVDFVEYRQQGGRYSLRCPESLIGQARLAVFCTSTT
;
A
#
# COMPACT_ATOMS: atom_id res chain seq x y z
N MET A 1 -8.71 -37.40 -57.59
CA MET A 1 -8.87 -36.03 -58.15
C MET A 1 -9.01 -35.09 -56.97
N THR A 2 -8.23 -34.04 -56.71
CA THR A 2 -7.00 -33.47 -57.27
C THR A 2 -6.47 -32.52 -56.19
N LYS A 3 -5.14 -32.48 -55.99
CA LYS A 3 -4.43 -31.64 -55.02
C LYS A 3 -4.45 -30.15 -55.40
N ALA A 4 -4.30 -29.32 -54.35
CA ALA A 4 -3.51 -28.08 -54.25
C ALA A 4 -3.79 -26.87 -55.16
N LYS A 5 -3.95 -25.70 -54.54
CA LYS A 5 -3.33 -24.44 -54.97
C LYS A 5 -2.97 -23.56 -53.77
N GLY A 6 -1.68 -23.56 -53.42
CA GLY A 6 -1.03 -22.44 -52.74
C GLY A 6 -0.32 -21.60 -53.79
N THR A 7 -0.53 -20.28 -53.77
CA THR A 7 0.20 -19.32 -54.60
C THR A 7 1.20 -18.58 -53.73
N CYS A 8 2.47 -18.84 -54.03
CA CYS A 8 3.65 -18.20 -53.47
C CYS A 8 3.87 -16.85 -54.16
N VAL A 9 3.89 -15.75 -53.39
CA VAL A 9 4.29 -14.41 -53.86
C VAL A 9 5.78 -14.24 -53.56
N LYS A 10 6.61 -14.15 -54.59
CA LYS A 10 8.04 -13.82 -54.47
C LYS A 10 8.21 -12.29 -54.32
N PRO A 11 8.96 -11.80 -53.33
CA PRO A 11 9.40 -10.41 -53.31
C PRO A 11 10.58 -10.16 -54.27
N TYR A 12 10.57 -8.98 -54.90
CA TYR A 12 11.57 -8.48 -55.85
C TYR A 12 12.97 -8.33 -55.22
N PRO A 13 14.05 -8.51 -56.00
CA PRO A 13 15.41 -8.22 -55.53
C PRO A 13 15.69 -6.71 -55.43
N PRO A 14 16.60 -6.28 -54.53
CA PRO A 14 16.94 -4.87 -54.34
C PRO A 14 17.73 -4.30 -55.54
N ARG A 15 17.49 -3.01 -55.83
CA ARG A 15 18.25 -2.23 -56.83
C ARG A 15 19.71 -2.04 -56.40
N PRO A 16 20.66 -2.01 -57.36
CA PRO A 16 22.04 -1.63 -57.09
C PRO A 16 22.15 -0.11 -56.80
N PRO A 17 23.19 0.31 -56.05
CA PRO A 17 23.41 1.71 -55.70
C PRO A 17 23.94 2.52 -56.89
N ASP A 18 23.54 3.79 -56.93
CA ASP A 18 23.87 4.80 -57.93
C ASP A 18 25.34 5.26 -57.76
N PRO A 19 26.15 5.35 -58.83
CA PRO A 19 27.53 5.81 -58.74
C PRO A 19 27.60 7.32 -58.96
N GLY A 20 27.98 8.06 -57.91
CA GLY A 20 28.46 9.42 -58.09
C GLY A 20 28.08 10.36 -56.96
N GLN A 21 29.01 10.56 -56.03
CA GLN A 21 29.44 11.91 -55.67
C GLN A 21 30.75 11.84 -54.89
N GLU A 22 31.78 12.42 -55.51
CA GLU A 22 33.15 12.50 -55.03
C GLU A 22 33.30 13.48 -53.86
N HIS A 23 34.31 13.16 -53.05
CA HIS A 23 34.90 14.00 -52.02
C HIS A 23 35.23 15.42 -52.47
N ASN A 24 34.93 16.39 -51.60
CA ASN A 24 35.75 17.59 -51.47
C ASN A 24 36.09 17.82 -49.99
N SER A 25 37.34 17.52 -49.66
CA SER A 25 38.01 17.85 -48.42
C SER A 25 38.48 19.31 -48.45
N ASN A 26 37.95 20.13 -47.55
CA ASN A 26 38.63 21.34 -47.07
C ASN A 26 38.32 21.50 -45.58
N LEU A 27 39.30 21.11 -44.75
CA LEU A 27 39.37 21.45 -43.34
C LEU A 27 39.63 22.97 -43.25
N ASP A 28 38.65 23.73 -42.76
CA ASP A 28 38.89 25.11 -42.34
C ASP A 28 39.34 25.14 -40.88
N ILE A 29 40.58 25.56 -40.71
CA ILE A 29 41.28 25.78 -39.44
C ILE A 29 40.87 27.17 -38.96
N ARG A 30 39.86 27.27 -38.08
CA ARG A 30 39.64 28.41 -37.16
C ARG A 30 38.42 28.20 -36.26
N ALA A 31 38.62 27.51 -35.13
CA ALA A 31 37.97 27.76 -33.84
C ALA A 31 38.39 26.68 -32.82
N MET A 32 39.70 26.52 -32.58
CA MET A 32 40.18 25.85 -31.37
C MET A 32 40.37 26.92 -30.30
N LEU A 33 39.37 27.08 -29.43
CA LEU A 33 39.59 27.67 -28.11
C LEU A 33 40.52 26.71 -27.36
N SER A 34 41.59 27.25 -26.78
CA SER A 34 42.57 26.41 -26.08
C SER A 34 41.93 25.79 -24.84
N LEU A 35 42.31 24.55 -24.52
CA LEU A 35 41.80 23.80 -23.37
C LEU A 35 41.93 24.61 -22.06
N ALA A 36 42.88 25.53 -21.98
CA ALA A 36 43.10 26.41 -20.83
C ALA A 36 41.98 27.46 -20.62
N GLU A 37 41.38 27.99 -21.69
CA GLU A 37 40.31 28.98 -21.60
C GLU A 37 38.97 28.35 -21.17
N PHE A 38 38.75 27.08 -21.51
CA PHE A 38 37.57 26.31 -21.08
C PHE A 38 37.59 26.04 -19.56
N PHE A 39 38.77 25.77 -18.98
CA PHE A 39 38.91 25.56 -17.53
C PHE A 39 38.79 26.85 -16.72
N VAL A 40 39.24 27.99 -17.24
CA VAL A 40 39.02 29.31 -16.59
C VAL A 40 37.54 29.66 -16.55
N TRP A 41 36.75 29.27 -17.56
CA TRP A 41 35.29 29.47 -17.58
C TRP A 41 34.55 28.58 -16.57
N ILE A 42 34.93 27.29 -16.45
CA ILE A 42 34.31 26.37 -15.48
C ILE A 42 34.61 26.76 -14.03
N VAL A 43 35.84 27.18 -13.73
CA VAL A 43 36.22 27.61 -12.37
C VAL A 43 35.62 29.00 -12.05
N GLY A 44 35.58 29.91 -13.02
CA GLY A 44 34.98 31.25 -12.85
C GLY A 44 33.47 31.22 -12.59
N VAL A 45 32.72 30.36 -13.28
CA VAL A 45 31.27 30.19 -13.05
C VAL A 45 30.99 29.40 -11.77
N GLY A 46 31.82 28.42 -11.43
CA GLY A 46 31.70 27.66 -10.19
C GLY A 46 31.88 28.50 -8.92
N VAL A 47 32.76 29.52 -8.94
CA VAL A 47 32.99 30.39 -7.78
C VAL A 47 31.87 31.42 -7.57
N VAL A 48 31.22 31.89 -8.65
CA VAL A 48 30.13 32.88 -8.57
C VAL A 48 28.82 32.23 -8.10
N VAL A 49 28.58 30.95 -8.41
CA VAL A 49 27.38 30.20 -7.94
C VAL A 49 27.51 29.78 -6.47
N CYS A 50 28.73 29.58 -5.96
CA CYS A 50 28.96 29.17 -4.57
C CYS A 50 28.91 30.31 -3.53
N TYR A 51 28.96 31.59 -3.93
CA TYR A 51 29.04 32.72 -2.98
C TYR A 51 27.79 33.59 -2.83
N ASN A 52 26.72 33.35 -3.62
CA ASN A 52 25.52 34.22 -3.62
C ASN A 52 24.17 33.49 -3.48
N LEU A 53 24.15 32.23 -3.05
CA LEU A 53 22.89 31.57 -2.66
C LEU A 53 22.71 31.62 -1.15
N PRO A 54 21.58 32.15 -0.63
CA PRO A 54 21.27 32.08 0.78
C PRO A 54 21.14 30.60 1.18
N VAL A 55 21.90 30.20 2.20
CA VAL A 55 21.80 28.89 2.85
C VAL A 55 20.47 28.85 3.61
N GLY A 56 19.39 28.59 2.88
CA GLY A 56 18.07 28.22 3.40
C GLY A 56 17.95 26.70 3.42
N GLY A 57 17.48 26.17 4.55
CA GLY A 57 17.59 24.77 4.94
C GLY A 57 17.13 23.77 3.88
N ALA A 58 18.04 22.84 3.55
CA ALA A 58 17.68 21.57 2.97
C ALA A 58 16.82 20.81 3.99
N THR A 59 15.55 20.58 3.66
CA THR A 59 14.75 19.55 4.30
C THR A 59 15.38 18.20 3.97
N SER A 60 16.16 17.66 4.88
CA SER A 60 16.57 16.27 4.87
C SER A 60 15.31 15.40 4.87
N LEU A 61 15.21 14.47 3.92
CA LEU A 61 14.29 13.34 4.07
C LEU A 61 14.64 12.65 5.40
N PRO A 62 13.63 12.28 6.23
CA PRO A 62 13.90 11.60 7.48
C PRO A 62 14.67 10.31 7.20
N ASP A 63 15.67 10.05 8.04
CA ASP A 63 16.49 8.84 8.00
C ASP A 63 15.57 7.60 8.05
N PRO A 64 15.58 6.71 7.04
CA PRO A 64 14.79 5.48 7.06
C PRO A 64 15.18 4.55 8.22
N ASP A 65 16.37 4.71 8.80
CA ASP A 65 16.81 3.98 9.99
C ASP A 65 16.36 4.65 11.30
N ALA A 66 15.91 5.91 11.31
CA ALA A 66 15.30 6.53 12.50
C ALA A 66 13.96 5.87 12.88
N TRP A 67 13.26 5.30 11.89
CA TRP A 67 12.04 4.49 12.09
C TRP A 67 12.32 3.01 12.33
N ALA A 68 13.51 2.52 11.96
CA ALA A 68 13.92 1.12 12.15
C ALA A 68 14.60 0.89 13.50
N SER A 69 15.27 1.91 14.04
CA SER A 69 16.03 1.87 15.30
C SER A 69 15.24 2.38 16.50
N SER A 70 14.11 3.08 16.27
CA SER A 70 13.07 3.18 17.27
C SER A 70 12.25 1.90 17.20
N ASN A 71 12.56 0.96 18.09
CA ASN A 71 11.46 0.22 18.70
C ASN A 71 10.43 1.28 19.07
N LEU A 72 9.30 1.31 18.37
CA LEU A 72 8.10 1.94 18.89
C LEU A 72 7.81 1.15 20.17
N ASP A 73 8.42 1.61 21.25
CA ASP A 73 8.06 1.39 22.64
C ASP A 73 6.63 1.92 22.78
N LEU A 74 5.69 1.10 22.29
CA LEU A 74 4.31 1.11 22.72
C LEU A 74 4.16 0.46 24.11
N GLU A 75 5.27 0.09 24.76
CA GLU A 75 5.35 -0.18 26.19
C GLU A 75 6.39 0.74 26.87
N ALA A 76 5.91 1.49 27.87
CA ALA A 76 6.64 2.30 28.85
C ALA A 76 7.28 3.64 28.41
N ALA A 77 6.51 4.72 28.54
CA ALA A 77 7.04 6.08 28.69
C ALA A 77 7.78 6.26 30.03
N PRO A 78 8.98 6.86 30.08
CA PRO A 78 9.55 7.37 31.32
C PRO A 78 9.43 8.90 31.38
N GLY A 79 8.74 9.39 32.42
CA GLY A 79 8.78 10.81 32.82
C GLY A 79 7.40 11.40 33.03
N ALA A 80 6.96 11.40 34.29
CA ALA A 80 5.72 12.01 34.74
C ALA A 80 5.63 13.50 34.36
N LEU A 81 4.70 13.82 33.47
CA LEU A 81 3.88 15.02 33.56
C LEU A 81 2.43 14.53 33.62
N ARG A 82 1.77 14.80 34.75
CA ARG A 82 0.33 14.56 34.88
C ARG A 82 -0.38 15.29 33.73
N PRO A 83 -1.16 14.60 32.88
CA PRO A 83 -1.92 15.27 31.85
C PRO A 83 -2.98 16.15 32.51
N ALA A 84 -3.12 17.39 32.01
CA ALA A 84 -4.25 18.23 32.33
C ALA A 84 -5.54 17.48 31.99
N ALA A 85 -6.44 17.40 32.95
CA ALA A 85 -7.76 16.82 32.75
C ALA A 85 -8.58 17.75 31.86
N ASP A 86 -8.58 17.53 30.54
CA ASP A 86 -9.72 17.82 29.62
C ASP A 86 -9.43 17.63 28.10
N GLU A 87 -8.33 17.00 27.68
CA GLU A 87 -8.22 16.56 26.29
C GLU A 87 -9.10 15.33 26.05
N LYS A 88 -10.19 15.51 25.29
CA LYS A 88 -11.02 14.40 24.79
C LYS A 88 -10.10 13.36 24.15
N ARG A 89 -9.93 12.20 24.80
CA ARG A 89 -9.12 11.09 24.31
C ARG A 89 -9.76 10.54 23.03
N SER A 90 -9.26 10.98 21.87
CA SER A 90 -9.63 10.40 20.59
C SER A 90 -9.23 8.92 20.54
N ALA A 91 -10.06 8.08 19.92
CA ALA A 91 -9.71 6.71 19.60
C ALA A 91 -8.61 6.61 18.53
N PHE A 92 -8.35 7.72 17.83
CA PHE A 92 -7.44 7.82 16.70
C PHE A 92 -6.28 8.76 16.98
N ARG A 93 -5.12 8.42 16.40
CA ARG A 93 -3.96 9.31 16.24
C ARG A 93 -3.57 9.38 14.77
N ALA A 94 -2.96 10.47 14.34
CA ALA A 94 -2.51 10.63 12.97
C ALA A 94 -1.07 11.15 12.90
N TYR A 95 -0.33 10.68 11.90
CA TYR A 95 1.07 11.01 11.64
C TYR A 95 1.23 11.30 10.16
N ARG A 96 2.02 12.32 9.82
CA ARG A 96 2.27 12.66 8.41
C ARG A 96 3.31 11.71 7.83
N LEU A 97 2.99 11.09 6.69
CA LEU A 97 3.93 10.25 5.93
C LEU A 97 4.60 11.03 4.81
N THR A 98 3.83 11.85 4.11
CA THR A 98 4.27 12.61 2.93
C THR A 98 3.72 14.03 2.95
N ALA A 99 3.94 14.80 1.88
CA ALA A 99 3.36 16.12 1.76
C ALA A 99 1.82 16.09 1.77
N SER A 100 1.19 15.02 1.23
CA SER A 100 -0.26 14.92 1.11
C SER A 100 -0.90 13.78 1.90
N THR A 101 -0.13 12.80 2.37
CA THR A 101 -0.67 11.58 3.00
C THR A 101 -0.31 11.46 4.48
N PHE A 102 -1.30 11.02 5.26
CA PHE A 102 -1.20 10.72 6.68
C PHE A 102 -1.54 9.25 6.96
N LEU A 103 -0.82 8.67 7.91
CA LEU A 103 -1.21 7.45 8.61
C LEU A 103 -2.14 7.83 9.76
N VAL A 104 -3.30 7.21 9.84
CA VAL A 104 -4.18 7.25 11.01
C VAL A 104 -4.16 5.88 11.66
N VAL A 105 -4.04 5.83 12.98
CA VAL A 105 -4.05 4.59 13.78
C VAL A 105 -5.19 4.67 14.77
N GLU A 106 -6.04 3.65 14.81
CA GLU A 106 -7.02 3.50 15.88
C GLU A 106 -6.32 2.91 17.12
N VAL A 107 -5.82 3.80 17.99
CA VAL A 107 -4.96 3.42 19.14
C VAL A 107 -5.74 2.80 20.30
N HIS A 108 -7.05 2.99 20.33
CA HIS A 108 -7.95 2.51 21.37
C HIS A 108 -9.16 1.81 20.76
N ASP A 109 -8.95 0.75 20.01
CA ASP A 109 -10.05 -0.09 19.53
C ASP A 109 -10.41 -1.17 20.57
N ALA A 110 -11.66 -1.63 20.55
CA ALA A 110 -12.16 -2.62 21.52
C ALA A 110 -11.76 -4.06 21.19
N TYR A 111 -11.17 -4.30 20.02
CA TYR A 111 -10.80 -5.62 19.52
C TYR A 111 -9.31 -5.90 19.68
N GLY A 112 -8.50 -4.87 19.96
CA GLY A 112 -7.05 -4.93 20.05
C GLY A 112 -6.34 -4.99 18.70
N GLU A 113 -7.04 -4.69 17.59
CA GLU A 113 -6.53 -4.82 16.22
C GLU A 113 -5.59 -3.67 15.83
N ARG A 114 -5.81 -2.47 16.40
CA ARG A 114 -5.03 -1.25 16.14
C ARG A 114 -4.78 -0.98 14.64
N PRO A 115 -5.83 -1.01 13.78
CA PRO A 115 -5.67 -0.92 12.34
C PRO A 115 -5.07 0.42 11.91
N PHE A 116 -4.36 0.37 10.79
CA PHE A 116 -3.82 1.51 10.07
C PHE A 116 -4.79 1.90 8.95
N MET A 117 -5.12 3.18 8.92
CA MET A 117 -5.87 3.81 7.83
C MET A 117 -4.97 4.87 7.19
N TYR A 118 -5.19 5.15 5.91
CA TYR A 118 -4.41 6.16 5.20
C TYR A 118 -5.30 7.26 4.65
N VAL A 119 -4.89 8.51 4.85
CA VAL A 119 -5.66 9.69 4.47
C VAL A 119 -4.80 10.55 3.56
N LYS A 120 -5.16 10.62 2.27
CA LYS A 120 -4.49 11.45 1.27
C LYS A 120 -5.31 12.69 0.93
N HIS A 121 -4.70 13.86 1.08
CA HIS A 121 -5.26 15.14 0.70
C HIS A 121 -5.11 15.34 -0.81
N VAL A 122 -6.20 15.64 -1.51
CA VAL A 122 -6.18 16.02 -2.93
C VAL A 122 -6.97 17.31 -3.12
N PRO A 123 -6.41 18.47 -2.72
CA PRO A 123 -7.13 19.75 -2.70
C PRO A 123 -7.62 20.19 -4.09
N ASP A 124 -6.85 19.91 -5.14
CA ASP A 124 -7.22 20.23 -6.53
C ASP A 124 -8.49 19.49 -6.97
N ALA A 125 -8.75 18.31 -6.39
CA ALA A 125 -9.99 17.55 -6.56
C ALA A 125 -11.05 17.86 -5.49
N GLY A 126 -10.76 18.74 -4.53
CA GLY A 126 -11.62 19.04 -3.39
C GLY A 126 -11.95 17.80 -2.54
N THR A 127 -11.02 16.85 -2.45
CA THR A 127 -11.28 15.49 -1.95
C THR A 127 -10.19 15.00 -0.98
N LEU A 128 -10.61 14.23 0.03
CA LEU A 128 -9.78 13.32 0.81
C LEU A 128 -10.03 11.89 0.35
N LEU A 129 -8.95 11.19 0.01
CA LEU A 129 -8.99 9.75 -0.19
C LEU A 129 -8.68 9.06 1.15
N LEU A 130 -9.59 8.20 1.58
CA LEU A 130 -9.42 7.28 2.70
C LEU A 130 -9.11 5.89 2.17
N LEU A 131 -8.11 5.23 2.73
CA LEU A 131 -7.94 3.78 2.68
C LEU A 131 -8.28 3.22 4.05
N ASP A 132 -9.33 2.40 4.09
CA ASP A 132 -9.94 1.79 5.27
C ASP A 132 -10.55 2.79 6.26
N THR A 133 -11.32 2.24 7.21
CA THR A 133 -12.13 3.00 8.17
C THR A 133 -12.03 2.52 9.62
N GLY A 134 -11.13 1.56 9.87
CA GLY A 134 -10.88 1.04 11.20
C GLY A 134 -12.04 0.20 11.77
N CYS A 135 -11.96 -0.03 13.08
CA CYS A 135 -12.98 -0.66 13.91
C CYS A 135 -14.17 0.28 14.23
N GLY A 136 -14.15 1.50 13.69
CA GLY A 136 -15.26 2.44 13.73
C GLY A 136 -15.27 3.38 14.94
N GLY A 137 -14.28 3.34 15.84
CA GLY A 137 -14.09 4.27 16.96
C GLY A 137 -15.15 4.24 18.06
N ALA A 138 -16.32 3.64 17.81
CA ALA A 138 -17.49 3.72 18.67
C ALA A 138 -17.41 2.87 19.95
N GLN A 139 -16.48 1.91 20.03
CA GLN A 139 -16.32 1.04 21.19
C GLN A 139 -15.16 1.45 22.12
N ALA A 140 -14.43 2.51 21.77
CA ALA A 140 -13.23 2.97 22.47
C ALA A 140 -13.48 3.66 23.82
N ALA A 141 -14.72 4.02 24.13
CA ALA A 141 -15.06 4.64 25.40
C ALA A 141 -16.24 3.91 26.04
N ALA A 142 -16.07 3.47 27.29
CA ALA A 142 -17.13 2.84 28.09
C ALA A 142 -18.39 3.74 28.27
N ASP A 143 -18.31 5.01 27.86
CA ASP A 143 -19.40 5.99 27.87
C ASP A 143 -19.88 6.42 26.45
N GLY A 144 -19.29 5.89 25.37
CA GLY A 144 -19.67 6.20 23.98
C GLY A 144 -19.29 7.61 23.50
N THR A 145 -18.36 8.32 24.18
CA THR A 145 -18.05 9.73 23.89
C THR A 145 -16.91 9.97 22.90
N ALA A 146 -16.14 8.94 22.51
CA ALA A 146 -15.05 9.10 21.57
C ALA A 146 -15.57 9.38 20.14
N PRO A 147 -15.02 10.38 19.43
CA PRO A 147 -15.44 10.67 18.05
C PRO A 147 -15.08 9.50 17.13
N GLY A 148 -16.03 9.09 16.28
CA GLY A 148 -15.74 8.18 15.17
C GLY A 148 -14.75 8.81 14.16
N LEU A 149 -14.21 8.00 13.24
CA LEU A 149 -13.17 8.42 12.31
C LEU A 149 -13.51 9.73 11.58
N ARG A 150 -14.72 9.90 11.05
CA ARG A 150 -15.11 11.14 10.36
C ARG A 150 -15.03 12.36 11.27
N ALA A 151 -15.55 12.24 12.49
CA ALA A 151 -15.50 13.33 13.47
C ALA A 151 -14.06 13.64 13.89
N PHE A 152 -13.21 12.62 14.03
CA PHE A 152 -11.77 12.82 14.26
C PHE A 152 -11.14 13.66 13.15
N LEU A 153 -11.32 13.27 11.89
CA LEU A 153 -10.76 13.97 10.73
C LEU A 153 -11.24 15.43 10.64
N GLU A 154 -12.49 15.70 11.02
CA GLU A 154 -13.12 17.01 10.83
C GLU A 154 -12.90 18.00 11.97
N THR A 155 -12.62 17.50 13.18
CA THR A 155 -12.66 18.32 14.41
C THR A 155 -11.43 18.21 15.30
N VAL A 156 -10.64 17.14 15.19
CA VAL A 156 -9.50 16.90 16.10
C VAL A 156 -8.22 17.40 15.46
N GLY A 157 -7.50 18.29 16.15
CA GLY A 157 -6.21 18.79 15.70
C GLY A 157 -5.15 17.69 15.60
N VAL A 158 -4.39 17.67 14.50
CA VAL A 158 -3.25 16.77 14.31
C VAL A 158 -1.96 17.59 14.38
N GLU A 159 -1.04 17.20 15.26
CA GLU A 159 0.23 17.91 15.48
C GLU A 159 1.03 18.06 14.18
N ASP A 160 1.20 16.96 13.45
CA ASP A 160 1.85 16.92 12.13
C ASP A 160 1.11 17.70 11.03
N ASN A 161 -0.07 18.23 11.34
CA ASN A 161 -0.86 19.13 10.49
C ASN A 161 -0.96 20.55 11.08
N GLY A 162 0.01 20.95 11.91
CA GLY A 162 0.05 22.26 12.55
C GLY A 162 -1.04 22.45 13.59
N GLY A 163 -1.45 21.36 14.26
CA GLY A 163 -2.53 21.35 15.24
C GLY A 163 -3.94 21.48 14.64
N ARG A 164 -4.10 21.42 13.31
CA ARG A 164 -5.40 21.53 12.64
C ARG A 164 -5.97 20.16 12.27
N PRO A 165 -7.31 20.01 12.19
CA PRO A 165 -7.91 18.80 11.66
C PRO A 165 -7.51 18.53 10.22
N LEU A 166 -7.50 17.26 9.83
CA LEU A 166 -7.17 16.85 8.45
C LEU A 166 -8.22 17.35 7.45
N ASN A 167 -9.48 17.48 7.89
CA ASN A 167 -10.59 18.01 7.11
C ASN A 167 -11.45 19.02 7.89
N GLU A 168 -10.86 20.12 8.34
CA GLU A 168 -11.54 21.12 9.19
C GLU A 168 -12.99 21.43 8.72
N GLY A 169 -13.96 21.04 9.54
CA GLY A 169 -15.38 21.26 9.29
C GLY A 169 -15.96 20.52 8.08
N GLY A 170 -15.31 19.45 7.59
CA GLY A 170 -15.81 18.64 6.48
C GLY A 170 -15.77 19.36 5.12
N ARG A 171 -14.82 20.29 4.93
CA ARG A 171 -14.74 21.14 3.72
C ARG A 171 -14.43 20.35 2.45
N LEU A 172 -13.61 19.31 2.55
CA LEU A 172 -13.31 18.40 1.44
C LEU A 172 -14.30 17.23 1.45
N ARG A 173 -14.67 16.75 0.25
CA ARG A 173 -15.47 15.52 0.10
C ARG A 173 -14.59 14.31 0.38
N TYR A 174 -15.20 13.15 0.60
CA TYR A 174 -14.46 11.89 0.75
C TYR A 174 -14.65 10.97 -0.46
N VAL A 175 -13.63 10.15 -0.67
CA VAL A 175 -13.71 8.87 -1.38
C VAL A 175 -13.09 7.84 -0.44
N VAL A 176 -13.76 6.72 -0.23
CA VAL A 176 -13.30 5.66 0.68
C VAL A 176 -12.98 4.42 -0.15
N ALA A 177 -11.72 4.00 -0.18
CA ALA A 177 -11.33 2.68 -0.65
C ALA A 177 -11.21 1.75 0.55
N LEU A 178 -11.78 0.54 0.45
CA LEU A 178 -11.62 -0.50 1.46
C LEU A 178 -10.65 -1.54 0.90
N SER A 179 -9.53 -1.76 1.60
CA SER A 179 -8.50 -2.74 1.24
C SER A 179 -9.12 -4.13 1.11
N HIS A 180 -9.98 -4.51 2.04
CA HIS A 180 -10.80 -5.72 2.01
C HIS A 180 -11.95 -5.60 3.02
N CYS A 181 -12.76 -6.66 3.15
CA CYS A 181 -14.02 -6.59 3.89
C CYS A 181 -13.95 -6.94 5.38
N HIS A 182 -12.79 -7.26 5.97
CA HIS A 182 -12.74 -7.57 7.40
C HIS A 182 -13.17 -6.37 8.26
N TYR A 183 -13.81 -6.70 9.39
CA TYR A 183 -14.48 -5.74 10.26
C TYR A 183 -13.60 -4.55 10.65
N ASP A 184 -12.36 -4.80 11.02
CA ASP A 184 -11.35 -3.83 11.44
C ASP A 184 -10.91 -2.86 10.33
N HIS A 185 -11.37 -3.06 9.11
CA HIS A 185 -11.18 -2.14 7.98
C HIS A 185 -12.47 -1.42 7.59
N ILE A 186 -13.65 -1.98 7.90
CA ILE A 186 -14.94 -1.52 7.36
C ILE A 186 -15.92 -0.97 8.39
N LEU A 187 -15.73 -1.19 9.70
CA LEU A 187 -16.74 -0.83 10.70
C LEU A 187 -17.05 0.67 10.75
N GLY A 188 -16.09 1.54 10.37
CA GLY A 188 -16.29 2.99 10.30
C GLY A 188 -17.00 3.49 9.02
N VAL A 189 -17.23 2.64 8.02
CA VAL A 189 -17.61 3.06 6.65
C VAL A 189 -18.97 3.77 6.56
N GLU A 190 -19.93 3.44 7.42
CA GLU A 190 -21.26 4.05 7.39
C GLU A 190 -21.26 5.56 7.63
N GLN A 191 -20.21 6.09 8.28
CA GLN A 191 -20.02 7.52 8.50
C GLN A 191 -19.82 8.29 7.19
N PHE A 192 -19.43 7.58 6.11
CA PHE A 192 -19.12 8.12 4.79
C PHE A 192 -20.09 7.63 3.71
N ALA A 193 -20.71 6.46 3.90
CA ALA A 193 -21.49 5.77 2.86
C ALA A 193 -22.71 6.54 2.33
N ARG A 194 -23.16 7.61 3.01
CA ARG A 194 -24.31 8.42 2.59
C ARG A 194 -23.97 9.45 1.52
N ASP A 195 -22.78 10.03 1.56
CA ASP A 195 -22.39 11.19 0.75
C ASP A 195 -21.07 11.00 0.00
N SER A 196 -20.43 9.85 0.16
CA SER A 196 -19.09 9.57 -0.35
C SER A 196 -19.08 8.24 -1.11
N PRO A 197 -18.42 8.17 -2.29
CA PRO A 197 -18.18 6.91 -2.97
C PRO A 197 -17.37 5.96 -2.08
N VAL A 198 -17.85 4.72 -1.94
CA VAL A 198 -17.11 3.62 -1.32
C VAL A 198 -16.63 2.69 -2.42
N ILE A 199 -15.36 2.34 -2.43
CA ILE A 199 -14.67 1.59 -3.48
C ILE A 199 -14.21 0.26 -2.92
N GLN A 200 -14.45 -0.80 -3.67
CA GLN A 200 -13.90 -2.14 -3.41
C GLN A 200 -13.40 -2.78 -4.70
N SER A 201 -12.65 -3.88 -4.55
CA SER A 201 -12.15 -4.66 -5.67
C SER A 201 -13.28 -5.34 -6.44
N ALA A 202 -13.26 -5.22 -7.76
CA ALA A 202 -14.11 -6.01 -8.66
C ALA A 202 -13.63 -7.46 -8.86
N TYR A 203 -12.59 -7.93 -8.13
CA TYR A 203 -12.00 -9.26 -8.36
C TYR A 203 -12.95 -10.39 -7.95
N ALA A 204 -13.61 -10.24 -6.80
CA ALA A 204 -14.59 -11.21 -6.28
C ALA A 204 -15.89 -10.51 -5.83
N PRO A 205 -16.73 -10.01 -6.76
CA PRO A 205 -17.93 -9.24 -6.43
C PRO A 205 -18.91 -9.96 -5.49
N SER A 206 -19.03 -11.27 -5.62
CA SER A 206 -19.87 -12.09 -4.74
C SER A 206 -19.33 -12.14 -3.31
N PHE A 207 -18.01 -12.04 -3.10
CA PHE A 207 -17.40 -12.09 -1.78
C PHE A 207 -17.81 -10.88 -0.92
N VAL A 208 -18.04 -9.73 -1.55
CA VAL A 208 -18.47 -8.49 -0.89
C VAL A 208 -19.96 -8.19 -1.07
N ALA A 209 -20.72 -9.12 -1.64
CA ALA A 209 -22.15 -8.94 -1.80
C ALA A 209 -22.85 -8.91 -0.43
N ARG A 210 -23.90 -8.08 -0.30
CA ARG A 210 -24.62 -7.83 0.96
C ARG A 210 -25.05 -9.09 1.70
N GLU A 211 -25.42 -10.14 0.98
CA GLU A 211 -25.83 -11.44 1.53
C GLU A 211 -24.68 -12.16 2.26
N TYR A 212 -23.46 -12.06 1.74
CA TYR A 212 -22.30 -12.81 2.25
C TYR A 212 -21.38 -11.96 3.13
N LEU A 213 -21.51 -10.63 3.07
CA LEU A 213 -20.68 -9.69 3.81
C LEU A 213 -20.66 -9.97 5.33
N PRO A 214 -21.77 -10.32 6.03
CA PRO A 214 -21.71 -10.59 7.46
C PRO A 214 -20.74 -11.71 7.85
N ALA A 215 -20.71 -12.80 7.07
CA ALA A 215 -19.81 -13.91 7.28
C ALA A 215 -18.37 -13.55 6.88
N HIS A 216 -18.18 -13.00 5.68
CA HIS A 216 -16.85 -12.71 5.12
C HIS A 216 -16.12 -11.57 5.83
N SER A 217 -16.86 -10.59 6.36
CA SER A 217 -16.29 -9.53 7.20
C SER A 217 -15.92 -9.97 8.61
N LEU A 218 -16.24 -11.22 8.98
CA LEU A 218 -16.12 -11.76 10.33
C LEU A 218 -17.06 -11.12 11.37
N CYS A 219 -17.94 -10.19 10.97
CA CYS A 219 -18.91 -9.56 11.86
C CYS A 219 -19.86 -10.57 12.50
N GLU A 220 -20.38 -11.53 11.73
CA GLU A 220 -21.27 -12.59 12.23
C GLU A 220 -20.57 -13.45 13.29
N ARG A 221 -19.30 -13.81 13.05
CA ARG A 221 -18.49 -14.58 14.00
C ARG A 221 -18.27 -13.83 15.32
N LEU A 222 -18.07 -12.52 15.24
CA LEU A 222 -17.90 -11.66 16.41
C LEU A 222 -19.23 -11.31 17.09
N GLY A 223 -20.38 -11.66 16.51
CA GLY A 223 -21.69 -11.28 17.03
C GLY A 223 -21.96 -9.78 16.97
N ILE A 224 -21.31 -9.06 16.05
CA ILE A 224 -21.44 -7.61 15.88
C ILE A 224 -22.22 -7.27 14.61
N ARG A 225 -22.77 -6.06 14.56
CA ARG A 225 -23.53 -5.59 13.40
C ARG A 225 -22.60 -5.29 12.22
N THR A 226 -22.84 -5.93 11.09
CA THR A 226 -22.20 -5.59 9.81
C THR A 226 -22.63 -4.20 9.33
N PRO A 227 -21.69 -3.33 8.91
CA PRO A 227 -22.03 -2.03 8.35
C PRO A 227 -22.75 -2.18 7.00
N THR A 228 -23.61 -1.22 6.69
CA THR A 228 -24.41 -1.15 5.45
C THR A 228 -23.88 -0.04 4.55
N TYR A 229 -23.41 -0.42 3.37
CA TYR A 229 -22.96 0.48 2.32
C TYR A 229 -23.13 -0.18 0.95
N MET A 230 -22.97 0.60 -0.13
CA MET A 230 -23.02 0.10 -1.50
C MET A 230 -21.69 0.41 -2.21
N PRO A 231 -20.83 -0.59 -2.44
CA PRO A 231 -19.54 -0.35 -3.05
C PRO A 231 -19.65 -0.13 -4.56
N THR A 232 -18.81 0.76 -5.07
CA THR A 232 -18.44 0.84 -6.47
C THR A 232 -17.25 -0.09 -6.69
N LEU A 233 -17.43 -1.09 -7.57
CA LEU A 233 -16.40 -2.10 -7.82
C LEU A 233 -15.43 -1.63 -8.90
N LEU A 234 -14.15 -1.52 -8.56
CA LEU A 234 -13.08 -1.10 -9.47
C LEU A 234 -12.24 -2.28 -9.94
N LYS A 235 -11.89 -2.27 -11.22
CA LYS A 235 -11.04 -3.27 -11.87
C LYS A 235 -9.57 -2.97 -11.61
N HIS A 236 -8.74 -4.00 -11.78
CA HIS A 236 -7.28 -3.87 -11.69
C HIS A 236 -6.74 -2.76 -12.61
N ARG A 237 -5.85 -1.94 -12.04
CA ARG A 237 -5.18 -0.79 -12.67
C ARG A 237 -6.10 0.33 -13.10
N GLN A 238 -7.27 0.47 -12.49
CA GLN A 238 -8.11 1.66 -12.67
C GLN A 238 -7.66 2.78 -11.73
N PRO A 239 -7.64 4.03 -12.20
CA PRO A 239 -7.39 5.18 -11.34
C PRO A 239 -8.57 5.38 -10.38
N VAL A 240 -8.26 5.80 -9.16
CA VAL A 240 -9.28 6.24 -8.21
C VAL A 240 -9.66 7.68 -8.54
N LEU A 241 -10.96 7.94 -8.66
CA LEU A 241 -11.51 9.24 -9.03
C LEU A 241 -12.33 9.83 -7.89
N SER A 242 -12.35 11.16 -7.79
CA SER A 242 -13.28 11.91 -6.95
C SER A 242 -14.74 11.71 -7.41
N ALA A 243 -15.69 12.14 -6.59
CA ALA A 243 -17.10 12.19 -6.98
C ALA A 243 -17.37 13.11 -8.20
N SER A 244 -16.46 14.04 -8.51
CA SER A 244 -16.52 14.89 -9.70
C SER A 244 -15.72 14.35 -10.90
N GLY A 245 -15.18 13.13 -10.80
CA GLY A 245 -14.42 12.46 -11.86
C GLY A 245 -12.96 12.92 -11.99
N GLN A 246 -12.43 13.67 -11.01
CA GLN A 246 -11.03 14.09 -11.02
C GLN A 246 -10.12 12.97 -10.47
N PRO A 247 -8.95 12.70 -11.08
CA PRO A 247 -8.02 11.72 -10.55
C PRO A 247 -7.52 12.08 -9.14
N LEU A 248 -7.41 11.09 -8.26
CA LEU A 248 -6.88 11.25 -6.89
C LEU A 248 -5.40 10.88 -6.76
N GLY A 249 -4.70 10.68 -7.89
CA GLY A 249 -3.26 10.39 -7.93
C GLY A 249 -2.88 8.96 -7.55
N VAL A 250 -3.85 8.05 -7.38
CA VAL A 250 -3.59 6.64 -7.06
C VAL A 250 -4.28 5.68 -8.02
N ILE A 251 -3.68 4.50 -8.18
CA ILE A 251 -4.20 3.39 -8.98
C ILE A 251 -4.56 2.22 -8.08
N LEU A 252 -5.75 1.65 -8.30
CA LEU A 252 -6.18 0.44 -7.60
C LEU A 252 -5.55 -0.81 -8.22
N LEU A 253 -4.98 -1.65 -7.38
CA LEU A 253 -4.45 -2.96 -7.72
C LEU A 253 -5.31 -4.03 -7.06
N GLN A 254 -5.66 -5.09 -7.79
CA GLN A 254 -6.37 -6.22 -7.19
C GLN A 254 -5.30 -7.19 -6.69
N THR A 255 -5.29 -7.46 -5.39
CA THR A 255 -4.23 -8.20 -4.69
C THR A 255 -4.81 -9.38 -3.92
N PRO A 256 -5.62 -10.25 -4.57
CA PRO A 256 -6.27 -11.35 -3.88
C PRO A 256 -5.23 -12.30 -3.27
N GLY A 257 -5.56 -12.90 -2.14
CA GLY A 257 -4.64 -13.83 -1.48
C GLY A 257 -4.97 -13.98 -0.01
N HIS A 258 -4.84 -12.90 0.77
CA HIS A 258 -5.26 -12.94 2.17
C HIS A 258 -6.81 -12.99 2.23
N THR A 259 -7.51 -12.13 1.47
CA THR A 259 -8.90 -12.39 1.07
C THR A 259 -9.10 -12.36 -0.45
N PRO A 260 -10.23 -12.88 -0.97
CA PRO A 260 -10.57 -12.75 -2.39
C PRO A 260 -10.83 -11.32 -2.88
N ASP A 261 -11.36 -10.42 -2.03
CA ASP A 261 -11.73 -9.06 -2.41
C ASP A 261 -10.62 -8.02 -2.20
N GLU A 262 -9.44 -8.48 -1.82
CA GLU A 262 -8.36 -7.60 -1.43
C GLU A 262 -7.83 -6.71 -2.55
N LEU A 263 -7.49 -5.48 -2.18
CA LEU A 263 -6.88 -4.48 -3.04
C LEU A 263 -5.72 -3.76 -2.36
N ALA A 264 -4.82 -3.26 -3.20
CA ALA A 264 -3.76 -2.34 -2.84
C ALA A 264 -3.94 -1.02 -3.62
N LEU A 265 -3.39 0.06 -3.10
CA LEU A 265 -3.30 1.35 -3.80
C LEU A 265 -1.85 1.67 -4.13
N TRP A 266 -1.61 2.08 -5.37
CA TRP A 266 -0.30 2.54 -5.84
C TRP A 266 -0.31 4.03 -6.11
N ASP A 267 0.59 4.74 -5.42
CA ASP A 267 0.86 6.16 -5.60
C ASP A 267 2.25 6.34 -6.23
N GLU A 268 2.28 6.49 -7.55
CA GLU A 268 3.54 6.65 -8.29
C GLU A 268 4.22 7.99 -7.96
N GLU A 269 3.47 9.05 -7.65
CA GLU A 269 4.06 10.36 -7.39
C GLU A 269 4.78 10.37 -6.04
N GLU A 270 4.14 9.82 -5.01
CA GLU A 270 4.72 9.73 -3.67
C GLU A 270 5.60 8.50 -3.46
N GLN A 271 5.66 7.58 -4.45
CA GLN A 271 6.36 6.28 -4.37
C GLN A 271 5.87 5.43 -3.18
N MET A 272 4.55 5.42 -2.96
CA MET A 272 3.91 4.73 -1.83
C MET A 272 3.03 3.58 -2.33
N LEU A 273 3.26 2.39 -1.77
CA LEU A 273 2.43 1.20 -1.98
C LEU A 273 1.66 0.89 -0.69
N TYR A 274 0.34 0.91 -0.76
CA TYR A 274 -0.54 0.59 0.37
C TYR A 274 -1.19 -0.78 0.14
N VAL A 275 -0.98 -1.75 1.02
CA VAL A 275 -1.29 -3.17 0.74
C VAL A 275 -2.34 -3.80 1.65
N GLY A 276 -2.92 -3.04 2.59
CA GLY A 276 -3.83 -3.61 3.59
C GLY A 276 -3.19 -4.81 4.28
N ASP A 277 -3.94 -5.91 4.38
CA ASP A 277 -3.55 -7.12 5.12
C ASP A 277 -2.81 -8.16 4.28
N THR A 278 -2.34 -7.78 3.09
CA THR A 278 -1.55 -8.67 2.24
C THR A 278 -0.35 -9.16 3.03
N LEU A 279 0.32 -8.27 3.76
CA LEU A 279 1.43 -8.63 4.63
C LEU A 279 1.64 -7.56 5.69
N TYR A 280 2.33 -7.93 6.76
CA TYR A 280 2.93 -7.01 7.70
C TYR A 280 4.01 -7.73 8.51
N GLU A 281 4.89 -6.94 9.13
CA GLU A 281 5.96 -7.36 10.01
C GLU A 281 5.50 -7.34 11.49
N TRP A 282 6.16 -8.14 12.32
CA TRP A 282 6.09 -8.18 13.78
C TRP A 282 4.78 -8.69 14.40
N GLU A 283 3.76 -8.95 13.58
CA GLU A 283 2.54 -9.64 13.97
C GLU A 283 2.19 -10.75 12.96
N PRO A 284 1.35 -11.73 13.34
CA PRO A 284 1.03 -12.84 12.44
C PRO A 284 0.18 -12.36 11.27
N ILE A 285 0.60 -12.63 10.04
CA ILE A 285 -0.29 -12.53 8.89
C ILE A 285 -1.38 -13.59 9.10
N ILE A 286 -2.63 -13.17 9.30
CA ILE A 286 -3.74 -14.07 9.62
C ILE A 286 -4.51 -14.38 8.35
N PHE A 287 -4.42 -15.60 7.82
CA PHE A 287 -5.29 -16.01 6.70
C PHE A 287 -6.63 -16.53 7.25
N PRO A 288 -7.77 -16.02 6.74
CA PRO A 288 -9.06 -16.65 6.96
C PRO A 288 -9.19 -17.93 6.11
N GLU A 289 -10.27 -18.68 6.32
CA GLU A 289 -10.59 -19.87 5.51
C GLU A 289 -10.77 -19.56 4.01
N ALA A 290 -11.23 -18.35 3.70
CA ALA A 290 -11.36 -17.86 2.33
C ALA A 290 -10.02 -17.47 1.68
N GLY A 291 -8.93 -17.46 2.45
CA GLY A 291 -7.59 -17.12 1.97
C GLY A 291 -7.00 -18.17 1.04
N ASN A 292 -6.00 -17.78 0.26
CA ASN A 292 -5.31 -18.64 -0.69
C ASN A 292 -3.83 -18.26 -0.82
N ILE A 293 -2.96 -19.07 -0.19
CA ILE A 293 -1.51 -18.81 -0.15
C ILE A 293 -0.86 -18.86 -1.54
N ARG A 294 -1.35 -19.68 -2.47
CA ARG A 294 -0.81 -19.71 -3.84
C ARG A 294 -1.16 -18.41 -4.59
N THR A 295 -2.41 -17.97 -4.49
CA THR A 295 -2.83 -16.69 -5.08
C THR A 295 -2.07 -15.54 -4.44
N TRP A 296 -1.88 -15.58 -3.13
CA TRP A 296 -1.06 -14.63 -2.38
C TRP A 296 0.38 -14.56 -2.90
N LEU A 297 1.06 -15.70 -3.10
CA LEU A 297 2.42 -15.72 -3.67
C LEU A 297 2.49 -15.03 -5.04
N ASN A 298 1.48 -15.26 -5.90
CA ASN A 298 1.37 -14.59 -7.20
C ASN A 298 1.11 -13.07 -7.05
N THR A 299 0.36 -12.67 -6.02
CA THR A 299 0.14 -11.26 -5.67
C THR A 299 1.45 -10.60 -5.25
N ILE A 300 2.23 -11.24 -4.37
CA ILE A 300 3.55 -10.73 -3.98
C ILE A 300 4.50 -10.60 -5.18
N ASP A 301 4.47 -11.55 -6.11
CA ASP A 301 5.27 -11.46 -7.35
C ASP A 301 4.86 -10.26 -8.22
N LYS A 302 3.57 -10.02 -8.37
CA LYS A 302 3.05 -8.86 -9.12
C LYS A 302 3.41 -7.53 -8.47
N LEU A 303 3.27 -7.44 -7.15
CA LEU A 303 3.66 -6.24 -6.39
C LEU A 303 5.18 -6.02 -6.46
N THR A 304 5.98 -7.08 -6.34
CA THR A 304 7.44 -7.02 -6.50
C THR A 304 7.82 -6.53 -7.90
N ALA A 305 7.15 -7.04 -8.94
CA ALA A 305 7.39 -6.62 -10.31
C ALA A 305 6.98 -5.16 -10.55
N LEU A 306 5.87 -4.70 -9.95
CA LEU A 306 5.46 -3.31 -9.98
C LEU A 306 6.53 -2.40 -9.37
N VAL A 307 6.98 -2.71 -8.15
CA VAL A 307 8.01 -1.92 -7.44
C VAL A 307 9.31 -1.87 -8.24
N LYS A 308 9.76 -3.01 -8.79
CA LYS A 308 10.96 -3.07 -9.64
C LYS A 308 10.83 -2.25 -10.93
N ALA A 309 9.62 -2.05 -11.43
CA ALA A 309 9.35 -1.28 -12.64
C ALA A 309 9.14 0.23 -12.38
N ALA A 310 9.04 0.65 -11.11
CA ALA A 310 8.96 2.06 -10.75
C ALA A 310 10.22 2.81 -11.20
N ARG A 311 10.12 4.13 -11.36
CA ARG A 311 11.26 4.95 -11.83
C ARG A 311 12.45 4.92 -10.87
N ARG A 312 12.17 4.83 -9.57
CA ARG A 312 13.14 4.79 -8.47
C ARG A 312 12.75 3.70 -7.47
N PRO A 313 12.92 2.41 -7.83
CA PRO A 313 12.47 1.27 -7.00
C PRO A 313 12.98 1.32 -5.57
N GLU A 314 14.18 1.85 -5.36
CA GLU A 314 14.84 2.03 -4.07
C GLU A 314 14.15 3.04 -3.15
N LEU A 315 13.32 3.94 -3.69
CA LEU A 315 12.57 4.92 -2.92
C LEU A 315 11.14 4.48 -2.62
N VAL A 316 10.71 3.33 -3.14
CA VAL A 316 9.34 2.87 -2.94
C VAL A 316 9.17 2.33 -1.54
N LEU A 317 8.18 2.86 -0.81
CA LEU A 317 7.85 2.43 0.54
C LEU A 317 6.53 1.66 0.58
N ILE A 318 6.46 0.64 1.42
CA ILE A 318 5.27 -0.18 1.66
C ILE A 318 4.60 0.20 2.98
N ASN A 319 3.28 0.19 2.95
CA ASN A 319 2.40 0.63 4.02
C ASN A 319 1.24 -0.37 4.15
N CYS A 320 1.13 -1.02 5.32
CA CYS A 320 0.26 -2.17 5.53
C CYS A 320 -0.96 -1.80 6.39
N GLY A 321 -1.92 -2.72 6.53
CA GLY A 321 -3.10 -2.56 7.36
C GLY A 321 -2.78 -2.56 8.86
N HIS A 322 -1.65 -3.14 9.26
CA HIS A 322 -1.18 -3.17 10.65
C HIS A 322 0.34 -3.05 10.71
N ARG A 323 0.84 -2.49 11.83
CA ARG A 323 2.25 -2.50 12.31
C ARG A 323 3.35 -1.91 11.44
N THR A 324 3.20 -1.93 10.12
CA THR A 324 4.26 -1.77 9.14
C THR A 324 3.90 -0.62 8.22
N ALA A 325 4.61 0.50 8.37
CA ALA A 325 4.49 1.67 7.50
C ALA A 325 5.89 2.22 7.20
N MET A 326 6.04 2.90 6.06
CA MET A 326 7.29 3.56 5.66
C MET A 326 8.51 2.61 5.59
N ARG A 327 8.29 1.35 5.17
CA ARG A 327 9.38 0.36 5.03
C ARG A 327 9.80 0.19 3.57
N PRO A 328 11.08 -0.14 3.25
CA PRO A 328 11.50 -0.37 1.87
C PRO A 328 10.69 -1.49 1.21
N ALA A 329 9.87 -1.16 0.22
CA ALA A 329 8.86 -2.08 -0.32
C ALA A 329 9.47 -3.34 -0.92
N LEU A 330 10.56 -3.18 -1.68
CA LEU A 330 11.20 -4.30 -2.37
C LEU A 330 11.77 -5.32 -1.39
N GLU A 331 12.36 -4.84 -0.28
CA GLU A 331 12.94 -5.68 0.76
C GLU A 331 11.83 -6.47 1.47
N VAL A 332 10.81 -5.78 1.99
CA VAL A 332 9.71 -6.38 2.74
C VAL A 332 8.94 -7.41 1.90
N LEU A 333 8.64 -7.11 0.62
CA LEU A 333 7.95 -8.05 -0.28
C LEU A 333 8.77 -9.33 -0.48
N GLN A 334 10.09 -9.20 -0.67
CA GLN A 334 10.97 -10.34 -0.91
C GLN A 334 11.17 -11.20 0.35
N THR A 335 11.40 -10.57 1.50
CA THR A 335 11.67 -11.29 2.75
C THR A 335 10.41 -11.92 3.34
N THR A 336 9.24 -11.28 3.21
CA THR A 336 7.96 -11.91 3.55
C THR A 336 7.66 -13.11 2.64
N LYS A 337 7.89 -12.98 1.33
CA LYS A 337 7.73 -14.11 0.39
C LYS A 337 8.68 -15.25 0.75
N GLN A 338 9.93 -14.94 1.08
CA GLN A 338 10.91 -15.94 1.47
C GLN A 338 10.47 -16.70 2.73
N PHE A 339 9.96 -15.99 3.75
CA PHE A 339 9.39 -16.61 4.94
C PHE A 339 8.25 -17.57 4.60
N MET A 340 7.28 -17.15 3.78
CA MET A 340 6.18 -18.03 3.35
C MET A 340 6.71 -19.27 2.61
N MET A 341 7.71 -19.10 1.74
CA MET A 341 8.34 -20.23 1.05
C MET A 341 9.06 -21.17 2.02
N ASP A 342 9.72 -20.65 3.06
CA ASP A 342 10.40 -21.45 4.08
C ASP A 342 9.40 -22.26 4.92
N VAL A 343 8.21 -21.72 5.20
CA VAL A 343 7.07 -22.48 5.76
C VAL A 343 6.63 -23.60 4.82
N LEU A 344 6.43 -23.30 3.53
CA LEU A 344 5.98 -24.30 2.56
C LEU A 344 7.02 -25.41 2.33
N LEU A 345 8.32 -25.07 2.35
CA LEU A 345 9.45 -26.00 2.23
C LEU A 345 9.74 -26.77 3.53
N GLY A 346 9.06 -26.44 4.65
CA GLY A 346 9.23 -27.11 5.94
C GLY A 346 10.51 -26.72 6.68
N LYS A 347 11.15 -25.61 6.31
CA LYS A 347 12.28 -25.04 7.04
C LYS A 347 11.82 -24.29 8.29
N GLU A 348 10.66 -23.64 8.23
CA GLU A 348 9.99 -23.10 9.40
C GLU A 348 9.05 -24.15 9.98
N HIS A 349 9.19 -24.43 11.28
CA HIS A 349 8.41 -25.45 11.96
C HIS A 349 7.14 -24.87 12.61
N PRO A 350 6.02 -25.62 12.63
CA PRO A 350 4.83 -25.23 13.36
C PRO A 350 5.14 -25.00 14.84
N GLN A 351 4.80 -23.82 15.36
CA GLN A 351 4.99 -23.48 16.77
C GLN A 351 3.74 -23.80 17.61
N ASN A 352 2.56 -23.66 17.03
CA ASN A 352 1.30 -23.92 17.71
C ASN A 352 0.25 -24.50 16.74
N ARG A 353 -0.69 -25.25 17.29
CA ARG A 353 -1.90 -25.71 16.60
C ARG A 353 -3.11 -25.50 17.49
N THR A 354 -4.16 -24.93 16.94
CA THR A 354 -5.41 -24.65 17.67
C THR A 354 -6.60 -25.03 16.82
N LYS A 355 -7.70 -25.45 17.44
CA LYS A 355 -8.96 -25.69 16.73
C LYS A 355 -9.93 -24.54 16.97
N ARG A 356 -10.50 -23.99 15.91
CA ARG A 356 -11.49 -22.89 15.95
C ARG A 356 -12.65 -23.26 15.03
N ASP A 357 -13.85 -23.32 15.58
CA ASP A 357 -15.08 -23.67 14.82
C ASP A 357 -14.96 -24.96 13.99
N GLY A 358 -14.25 -25.95 14.53
CA GLY A 358 -14.02 -27.24 13.85
C GLY A 358 -12.85 -27.23 12.85
N VAL A 359 -12.24 -26.08 12.59
CA VAL A 359 -11.10 -25.91 11.67
C VAL A 359 -9.79 -25.92 12.44
N ASP A 360 -8.84 -26.73 11.98
CA ASP A 360 -7.50 -26.78 12.56
C ASP A 360 -6.64 -25.65 11.98
N PHE A 361 -6.16 -24.78 12.86
CA PHE A 361 -5.26 -23.67 12.57
C PHE A 361 -3.84 -24.02 13.02
N VAL A 362 -2.86 -23.51 12.28
CA VAL A 362 -1.44 -23.66 12.55
C VAL A 362 -0.77 -22.28 12.60
N GLU A 363 0.22 -22.15 13.48
CA GLU A 363 1.03 -20.94 13.62
C GLU A 363 2.51 -21.23 13.32
N TYR A 364 3.12 -20.36 12.52
CA TYR A 364 4.56 -20.35 12.23
C TYR A 364 5.12 -18.98 12.59
N ARG A 365 6.37 -18.95 13.04
CA ARG A 365 7.08 -17.70 13.34
C ARG A 365 8.56 -17.87 13.04
N GLN A 366 9.07 -16.95 12.22
CA GLN A 366 10.48 -16.87 11.86
C GLN A 366 11.34 -16.63 13.10
N GLN A 367 12.57 -17.14 13.09
CA GLN A 367 13.58 -16.70 14.05
C GLN A 367 13.72 -15.17 14.04
N GLY A 368 13.68 -14.55 15.22
CA GLY A 368 13.68 -13.09 15.37
C GLY A 368 12.29 -12.45 15.33
N GLY A 369 11.23 -13.19 14.99
CA GLY A 369 9.84 -12.75 15.13
C GLY A 369 9.38 -11.70 14.11
N ARG A 370 10.22 -11.34 13.13
CA ARG A 370 9.87 -10.36 12.10
C ARG A 370 8.66 -10.79 11.27
N TYR A 371 8.59 -12.07 10.90
CA TYR A 371 7.45 -12.62 10.19
C TYR A 371 6.82 -13.78 10.96
N SER A 372 5.49 -13.80 10.99
CA SER A 372 4.73 -14.93 11.48
C SER A 372 3.46 -15.11 10.65
N LEU A 373 2.89 -16.31 10.70
CA LEU A 373 1.72 -16.72 9.93
C LEU A 373 0.79 -17.48 10.86
N ARG A 374 -0.49 -17.15 10.81
CA ARG A 374 -1.56 -17.98 11.39
C ARG A 374 -2.60 -18.27 10.31
N CYS A 375 -2.89 -19.53 10.07
CA CYS A 375 -3.84 -19.89 9.01
C CYS A 375 -4.46 -21.27 9.26
N PRO A 376 -5.58 -21.61 8.59
CA PRO A 376 -6.05 -22.99 8.52
C PRO A 376 -4.95 -23.89 7.96
N GLU A 377 -4.69 -25.02 8.61
CA GLU A 377 -3.63 -25.96 8.22
C GLU A 377 -3.88 -26.54 6.81
N SER A 378 -5.14 -26.60 6.39
CA SER A 378 -5.55 -26.98 5.03
C SER A 378 -4.95 -26.06 3.95
N LEU A 379 -4.78 -24.75 4.20
CA LEU A 379 -4.21 -23.82 3.23
C LEU A 379 -2.73 -24.11 2.97
N ILE A 380 -1.98 -24.53 4.00
CA ILE A 380 -0.58 -24.97 3.86
C ILE A 380 -0.52 -26.21 2.96
N GLY A 381 -1.38 -27.20 3.22
CA GLY A 381 -1.44 -28.42 2.42
C GLY A 381 -1.76 -28.15 0.95
N GLN A 382 -2.77 -27.33 0.67
CA GLN A 382 -3.16 -26.93 -0.68
C GLN A 382 -2.02 -26.18 -1.40
N ALA A 383 -1.36 -25.25 -0.71
CA ALA A 383 -0.25 -24.50 -1.28
C ALA A 383 0.95 -25.39 -1.61
N ARG A 384 1.32 -26.33 -0.71
CA ARG A 384 2.39 -27.31 -0.97
C ARG A 384 2.10 -28.16 -2.20
N LEU A 385 0.87 -28.69 -2.32
CA LEU A 385 0.46 -29.45 -3.50
C LEU A 385 0.60 -28.62 -4.78
N ALA A 386 0.16 -27.36 -4.75
CA ALA A 386 0.20 -26.51 -5.93
C ALA A 386 1.62 -26.03 -6.31
N VAL A 387 2.54 -25.92 -5.36
CA VAL A 387 3.93 -25.51 -5.61
C VAL A 387 4.79 -26.71 -6.05
N PHE A 388 4.56 -27.91 -5.51
CA PHE A 388 5.48 -29.04 -5.70
C PHE A 388 4.93 -30.18 -6.58
N CYS A 389 3.62 -30.26 -6.83
CA CYS A 389 3.04 -31.35 -7.63
C CYS A 389 2.80 -30.99 -9.11
N THR A 390 3.13 -29.78 -9.57
CA THR A 390 3.01 -29.38 -10.99
C THR A 390 4.20 -29.81 -11.87
N SER A 391 5.08 -30.68 -11.37
CA SER A 391 6.28 -31.16 -12.10
C SER A 391 6.17 -32.60 -12.61
N THR A 392 4.99 -33.23 -12.56
CA THR A 392 4.79 -34.66 -12.89
C THR A 392 3.64 -34.93 -13.87
N THR A 393 3.42 -34.07 -14.85
CA THR A 393 2.56 -34.38 -16.00
C THR A 393 3.18 -33.95 -17.31
#